data_AF-A0A968H581-F1
#
_entry.id   AF-A0A968H581-F1
#
_cell.length_a   1.000
_cell.length_b   1.000
_cell.length_c   1.000
_cell.angle_alpha   90.00
_cell.angle_beta   90.00
_cell.angle_gamma   90.00
#
_symmetry.space_group_name_H-M   'P 1'
#
loop_
_entity.id
_entity.type
_entity.pdbx_description
1 polymer ?
#
loop_
_entity_poly.entity_id
_entity_poly.type
_entity_poly.pdbx_seq_one_letter_code
_entity_poly.pdbx_strand_id
1 'polypeptide(L)'
;MNPVIRGLLDKAQQSTEAAQSLLADNYADFSASRAYYAMFYALEALLLTKNLSFSKHSAVIAAFGKEYIKSGVLDARFHRAVIDAFDLRNTGDYGTMHAVSAELASQTIQNARELIHAVSSHIEGLQRPKGFTLVELAGSLVVIGLLIGLGVGMVGPLMTAIKVRESKENLGGAVESVNSWAAGNNRLPDNSTGNSYSFVNVAKNPKDAWGRDFLYLYDCRLASTDSATCTGAGTAITKDTICGRRTTHITLKDKNTDAIIQNVAYVILSQAEEAAVDSTFGTCLPSETALTAGPRNTATSICADTANDLVRWVTLDELRTKVGCQGAQLRIVNNELPYGSLSSPYPDAFIVADGGLGATTYKWCIENTGASAPAALTFRKDTPTGTSLTNIFSADCLNDTTWGDAEKLVVNGTPNAGGSHFFKIFVRDGNTATASNANKSFVLTINP
;
A
#
# COMPACT_ATOMS: atom_id res chain seq x y z
N MET A 1 -19.83 -41.88 -20.95
CA MET A 1 -19.42 -42.10 -19.55
C MET A 1 -18.18 -41.27 -19.21
N ASN A 2 -18.18 -40.55 -18.08
CA ASN A 2 -17.00 -39.86 -17.55
C ASN A 2 -15.84 -40.88 -17.36
N PRO A 3 -14.60 -40.58 -17.80
CA PRO A 3 -13.48 -41.51 -17.70
C PRO A 3 -13.17 -41.96 -16.26
N VAL A 4 -13.40 -41.09 -15.27
CA VAL A 4 -13.21 -41.40 -13.84
C VAL A 4 -14.25 -42.42 -13.36
N ILE A 5 -15.52 -42.24 -13.73
CA ILE A 5 -16.61 -43.18 -13.39
C ILE A 5 -16.31 -44.55 -14.00
N ARG A 6 -15.88 -44.58 -15.26
CA ARG A 6 -15.48 -45.83 -15.93
C ARG A 6 -14.34 -46.52 -15.19
N GLY A 7 -13.26 -45.78 -14.90
CA GLY A 7 -12.10 -46.34 -14.19
C GLY A 7 -12.44 -46.89 -12.80
N LEU A 8 -13.39 -46.28 -12.09
CA LEU A 8 -13.86 -46.79 -10.79
C LEU A 8 -14.65 -48.10 -10.92
N LEU A 9 -15.50 -48.24 -11.94
CA LEU A 9 -16.22 -49.49 -12.20
C LEU A 9 -15.27 -50.61 -12.64
N ASP A 10 -14.29 -50.30 -13.48
CA ASP A 10 -13.26 -51.26 -13.88
C ASP A 10 -12.45 -51.74 -12.66
N LYS A 11 -12.09 -50.80 -11.76
CA LYS A 11 -11.38 -51.11 -10.51
C LYS A 11 -12.24 -51.92 -9.54
N ALA A 12 -13.54 -51.66 -9.48
CA ALA A 12 -14.49 -52.45 -8.70
C ALA A 12 -14.51 -53.90 -9.20
N GLN A 13 -14.61 -54.09 -10.52
CA GLN A 13 -14.61 -55.41 -11.15
C GLN A 13 -13.30 -56.17 -10.86
N GLN A 14 -12.14 -55.56 -11.13
CA GLN A 14 -10.83 -56.15 -10.81
C GLN A 14 -10.68 -56.50 -9.33
N SER A 15 -11.26 -55.69 -8.44
CA SER A 15 -11.24 -55.97 -7.00
C SER A 15 -12.06 -57.22 -6.66
N THR A 16 -13.22 -57.46 -7.30
CA THR A 16 -13.97 -58.71 -7.08
C THR A 16 -13.23 -59.95 -7.57
N GLU A 17 -12.49 -59.85 -8.68
CA GLU A 17 -11.66 -60.95 -9.22
C GLU A 17 -10.49 -61.26 -8.28
N ALA A 18 -9.85 -60.23 -7.75
CA ALA A 18 -8.82 -60.38 -6.73
C ALA A 18 -9.37 -61.02 -5.45
N ALA A 19 -10.56 -60.60 -4.99
CA ALA A 19 -11.21 -61.19 -3.82
C ALA A 19 -11.52 -62.68 -4.03
N GLN A 20 -11.95 -63.07 -5.22
CA GLN A 20 -12.20 -64.48 -5.55
C GLN A 20 -10.91 -65.31 -5.58
N SER A 21 -9.82 -64.75 -6.13
CA SER A 21 -8.51 -65.43 -6.15
C SER A 21 -7.99 -65.64 -4.72
N LEU A 22 -8.08 -64.62 -3.87
CA LEU A 22 -7.70 -64.72 -2.45
C LEU A 22 -8.51 -65.79 -1.71
N LEU A 23 -9.81 -65.91 -2.01
CA LEU A 23 -10.64 -66.94 -1.38
C LEU A 23 -10.25 -68.35 -1.84
N ALA A 24 -9.93 -68.53 -3.12
CA ALA A 24 -9.47 -69.81 -3.66
C ALA A 24 -8.16 -70.26 -3.00
N ASP A 25 -7.29 -69.32 -2.65
CA ASP A 25 -6.04 -69.55 -1.92
C ASP A 25 -6.22 -69.62 -0.39
N ASN A 26 -7.46 -69.74 0.10
CA ASN A 26 -7.83 -69.87 1.51
C ASN A 26 -7.56 -68.61 2.38
N TYR A 27 -7.46 -67.44 1.77
CA TYR A 27 -7.28 -66.14 2.45
C TYR A 27 -8.62 -65.40 2.63
N ALA A 28 -9.51 -65.96 3.45
CA ALA A 28 -10.87 -65.43 3.66
C ALA A 28 -10.90 -63.99 4.20
N ASP A 29 -10.04 -63.64 5.17
CA ASP A 29 -9.95 -62.29 5.75
C ASP A 29 -9.63 -61.23 4.69
N PHE A 30 -8.58 -61.47 3.90
CA PHE A 30 -8.14 -60.57 2.82
C PHE A 30 -9.15 -60.52 1.67
N SER A 31 -9.81 -61.65 1.38
CA SER A 31 -10.87 -61.75 0.39
C SER A 31 -12.06 -60.85 0.76
N ALA A 32 -12.53 -60.90 2.01
CA ALA A 32 -13.61 -60.04 2.51
C ALA A 32 -13.25 -58.55 2.42
N SER A 33 -12.02 -58.20 2.80
CA SER A 33 -11.51 -56.83 2.67
C SER A 33 -11.54 -56.34 1.23
N ARG A 34 -11.08 -57.17 0.28
CA ARG A 34 -11.07 -56.82 -1.14
C ARG A 34 -12.48 -56.73 -1.73
N ALA A 35 -13.41 -57.58 -1.31
CA ALA A 35 -14.81 -57.54 -1.73
C ALA A 35 -15.51 -56.24 -1.25
N TYR A 36 -15.22 -55.78 -0.04
CA TYR A 36 -15.70 -54.47 0.44
C TYR A 36 -15.18 -53.32 -0.44
N TYR A 37 -13.88 -53.30 -0.75
CA TYR A 37 -13.32 -52.24 -1.62
C TYR A 37 -13.93 -52.25 -3.02
N ALA A 38 -14.30 -53.42 -3.55
CA ALA A 38 -15.04 -53.51 -4.81
C ALA A 38 -16.39 -52.78 -4.73
N MET A 39 -17.17 -53.03 -3.66
CA MET A 39 -18.42 -52.29 -3.42
C MET A 39 -18.18 -50.79 -3.23
N PHE A 40 -17.12 -50.42 -2.51
CA PHE A 40 -16.78 -49.03 -2.24
C PHE A 40 -16.51 -48.24 -3.53
N TYR A 41 -15.72 -48.79 -4.45
CA TYR A 41 -15.46 -48.15 -5.75
C TYR A 41 -16.74 -48.02 -6.60
N ALA A 42 -17.65 -48.99 -6.53
CA ALA A 42 -18.95 -48.89 -7.19
C ALA A 42 -19.82 -47.76 -6.60
N LEU A 43 -19.82 -47.60 -5.27
CA LEU A 43 -20.50 -46.50 -4.59
C LEU A 43 -19.92 -45.14 -4.97
N GLU A 44 -18.59 -45.00 -5.02
CA GLU A 44 -17.92 -43.78 -5.47
C GLU A 44 -18.30 -43.44 -6.92
N ALA A 45 -18.27 -44.44 -7.81
CA ALA A 45 -18.67 -44.27 -9.20
C ALA A 45 -20.11 -43.76 -9.31
N LEU A 46 -21.02 -44.33 -8.51
CA LEU A 46 -22.42 -43.94 -8.49
C LEU A 46 -22.62 -42.52 -7.95
N LEU A 47 -22.03 -42.16 -6.82
CA LEU A 47 -22.15 -40.83 -6.23
C LEU A 47 -21.57 -39.72 -7.12
N LEU A 48 -20.51 -40.02 -7.86
CA LEU A 48 -19.94 -39.10 -8.85
C LEU A 48 -20.91 -38.77 -9.98
N THR A 49 -21.90 -39.62 -10.29
CA THR A 49 -22.95 -39.29 -11.28
C THR A 49 -23.81 -38.10 -10.86
N LYS A 50 -23.85 -37.79 -9.55
CA LYS A 50 -24.49 -36.62 -8.94
C LYS A 50 -23.48 -35.53 -8.52
N ASN A 51 -22.23 -35.61 -8.98
CA ASN A 51 -21.11 -34.75 -8.54
C ASN A 51 -20.88 -34.76 -7.01
N LEU A 52 -21.17 -35.88 -6.34
CA LEU A 52 -20.92 -36.06 -4.91
C LEU A 52 -19.64 -36.88 -4.71
N SER A 53 -18.78 -36.42 -3.80
CA SER A 53 -17.55 -37.14 -3.38
C SER A 53 -17.28 -36.91 -1.89
N PHE A 54 -16.70 -37.89 -1.22
CA PHE A 54 -16.47 -37.86 0.22
C PHE A 54 -15.13 -38.51 0.57
N SER A 55 -14.48 -38.00 1.62
CA SER A 55 -13.17 -38.51 2.07
C SER A 55 -13.25 -39.64 3.10
N LYS A 56 -14.43 -39.92 3.65
CA LYS A 56 -14.64 -40.94 4.71
C LYS A 56 -15.53 -42.07 4.21
N HIS A 57 -15.15 -43.31 4.52
CA HIS A 57 -15.93 -44.52 4.18
C HIS A 57 -17.38 -44.44 4.68
N SER A 58 -17.58 -44.05 5.94
CA SER A 58 -18.92 -43.90 6.53
C SER A 58 -19.77 -42.82 5.84
N ALA A 59 -19.14 -41.76 5.34
CA ALA A 59 -19.84 -40.70 4.61
C ALA A 59 -20.31 -41.19 3.22
N VAL A 60 -19.49 -41.97 2.52
CA VAL A 60 -19.86 -42.61 1.24
C VAL A 60 -21.04 -43.54 1.43
N ILE A 61 -21.03 -44.40 2.45
CA ILE A 61 -22.12 -45.34 2.75
C ILE A 61 -23.41 -44.57 3.08
N ALA A 62 -23.34 -43.56 3.94
CA ALA A 62 -24.50 -42.75 4.31
C ALA A 62 -25.10 -41.99 3.12
N ALA A 63 -24.25 -41.42 2.27
CA ALA A 63 -24.67 -40.73 1.06
C ALA A 63 -25.32 -41.69 0.06
N PHE A 64 -24.76 -42.88 -0.14
CA PHE A 64 -25.37 -43.94 -0.95
C PHE A 64 -26.77 -44.31 -0.43
N GLY A 65 -26.90 -44.56 0.87
CA GLY A 65 -28.17 -44.86 1.51
C GLY A 65 -29.22 -43.75 1.32
N LYS A 66 -28.80 -42.50 1.44
CA LYS A 66 -29.69 -41.34 1.24
C LYS A 66 -30.11 -41.18 -0.22
N GLU A 67 -29.15 -41.21 -1.14
CA GLU A 67 -29.35 -40.75 -2.52
C GLU A 67 -29.92 -41.81 -3.46
N TYR A 68 -29.68 -43.10 -3.18
CA TYR A 68 -30.03 -44.20 -4.08
C TYR A 68 -30.92 -45.27 -3.44
N ILE A 69 -30.90 -45.40 -2.11
CA ILE A 69 -31.69 -46.42 -1.42
C ILE A 69 -33.00 -45.83 -0.90
N LYS A 70 -32.95 -44.74 -0.13
CA LYS A 70 -34.17 -44.04 0.34
C LYS A 70 -35.00 -43.46 -0.80
N SER A 71 -34.37 -43.13 -1.92
CA SER A 71 -35.04 -42.67 -3.14
C SER A 71 -35.66 -43.80 -3.97
N GLY A 72 -35.45 -45.07 -3.59
CA GLY A 72 -35.99 -46.23 -4.30
C GLY A 72 -35.30 -46.54 -5.64
N VAL A 73 -34.13 -45.95 -5.90
CA VAL A 73 -33.40 -46.15 -7.17
C VAL A 73 -32.75 -47.53 -7.24
N LEU A 74 -32.24 -48.02 -6.10
CA LEU A 74 -31.68 -49.36 -5.94
C LEU A 74 -32.34 -50.07 -4.76
N ASP A 75 -32.32 -51.40 -4.80
CA ASP A 75 -32.90 -52.25 -3.76
C ASP A 75 -32.25 -52.01 -2.38
N ALA A 76 -33.07 -51.90 -1.33
CA ALA A 76 -32.62 -51.66 0.03
C ALA A 76 -31.64 -52.71 0.58
N ARG A 77 -31.68 -53.95 0.05
CA ARG A 77 -30.75 -55.02 0.41
C ARG A 77 -29.29 -54.63 0.18
N PHE A 78 -29.01 -53.78 -0.82
CA PHE A 78 -27.66 -53.33 -1.12
C PHE A 78 -27.05 -52.45 -0.04
N HIS A 79 -27.87 -51.61 0.61
CA HIS A 79 -27.38 -50.80 1.72
C HIS A 79 -26.93 -51.66 2.90
N ARG A 80 -27.73 -52.70 3.21
CA ARG A 80 -27.39 -53.68 4.25
C ARG A 80 -26.11 -54.43 3.88
N ALA A 81 -26.02 -54.95 2.65
CA ALA A 81 -24.85 -55.67 2.18
C ALA A 81 -23.55 -54.85 2.27
N VAL A 82 -23.59 -53.55 1.98
CA VAL A 82 -22.41 -52.67 2.10
C VAL A 82 -22.01 -52.45 3.56
N ILE A 83 -22.97 -52.27 4.47
CA ILE A 83 -22.68 -52.14 5.91
C ILE A 83 -22.05 -53.43 6.42
N ASP A 84 -22.67 -54.58 6.11
CA ASP A 84 -22.19 -55.88 6.56
C ASP A 84 -20.78 -56.16 5.99
N ALA A 85 -20.52 -55.80 4.73
CA ALA A 85 -19.20 -55.90 4.12
C ALA A 85 -18.16 -54.98 4.79
N PHE A 86 -18.55 -53.78 5.22
CA PHE A 86 -17.66 -52.86 5.94
C PHE A 86 -17.26 -53.42 7.30
N ASP A 87 -18.23 -53.97 8.05
CA ASP A 87 -17.98 -54.58 9.35
C ASP A 87 -17.14 -55.86 9.21
N LEU A 88 -17.42 -56.68 8.19
CA LEU A 88 -16.64 -57.87 7.88
C LEU A 88 -15.21 -57.53 7.47
N ARG A 89 -15.02 -56.45 6.70
CA ARG A 89 -13.70 -55.93 6.34
C ARG A 89 -12.92 -55.43 7.55
N ASN A 90 -13.57 -54.73 8.50
CA ASN A 90 -12.92 -54.34 9.75
C ASN A 90 -12.51 -55.57 10.58
N THR A 91 -13.35 -56.61 10.58
CA THR A 91 -13.05 -57.88 11.25
C THR A 91 -11.86 -58.60 10.60
N GLY A 92 -11.80 -58.65 9.26
CA GLY A 92 -10.69 -59.28 8.54
C GLY A 92 -9.37 -58.50 8.62
N ASP A 93 -9.40 -57.17 8.55
CA ASP A 93 -8.19 -56.33 8.55
C ASP A 93 -7.56 -56.20 9.96
N TYR A 94 -8.35 -56.25 11.02
CA TYR A 94 -7.90 -55.97 12.40
C TYR A 94 -8.15 -57.10 13.41
N GLY A 95 -8.87 -58.15 13.00
CA GLY A 95 -9.09 -59.32 13.83
C GLY A 95 -7.87 -60.24 13.93
N THR A 96 -8.00 -61.30 14.73
CA THR A 96 -7.02 -62.40 14.77
C THR A 96 -7.06 -63.20 13.47
N MET A 97 -6.01 -63.95 13.12
CA MET A 97 -6.01 -64.77 11.89
C MET A 97 -7.24 -65.69 11.81
N HIS A 98 -7.86 -65.76 10.63
CA HIS A 98 -9.09 -66.50 10.32
C HIS A 98 -10.33 -66.00 11.06
N ALA A 99 -10.44 -64.69 11.28
CA ALA A 99 -11.63 -64.09 11.89
C ALA A 99 -12.87 -64.13 10.98
N VAL A 100 -12.68 -64.26 9.67
CA VAL A 100 -13.75 -64.35 8.66
C VAL A 100 -13.79 -65.76 8.07
N SER A 101 -15.00 -66.35 8.02
CA SER A 101 -15.20 -67.66 7.40
C SER A 101 -15.21 -67.57 5.87
N ALA A 102 -14.84 -68.66 5.19
CA ALA A 102 -14.84 -68.73 3.73
C ALA A 102 -16.25 -68.51 3.14
N GLU A 103 -17.29 -68.95 3.85
CA GLU A 103 -18.69 -68.77 3.46
C GLU A 103 -19.09 -67.29 3.51
N LEU A 104 -18.71 -66.57 4.58
CA LEU A 104 -18.99 -65.14 4.71
C LEU A 104 -18.23 -64.32 3.65
N ALA A 105 -16.97 -64.67 3.38
CA ALA A 105 -16.19 -64.04 2.32
C ALA A 105 -16.83 -64.29 0.94
N SER A 106 -17.23 -65.52 0.65
CA SER A 106 -17.93 -65.89 -0.59
C SER A 106 -19.24 -65.12 -0.77
N GLN A 107 -20.07 -65.04 0.28
CA GLN A 107 -21.31 -64.28 0.24
C GLN A 107 -21.06 -62.79 -0.01
N THR A 108 -20.00 -62.23 0.59
CA THR A 108 -19.62 -60.82 0.39
C THR A 108 -19.17 -60.55 -1.04
N ILE A 109 -18.41 -61.47 -1.66
CA ILE A 109 -18.04 -61.39 -3.09
C ILE A 109 -19.31 -61.42 -3.96
N GLN A 110 -20.23 -62.33 -3.69
CA GLN A 110 -21.48 -62.43 -4.45
C GLN A 110 -22.30 -61.14 -4.35
N ASN A 111 -22.46 -60.61 -3.14
CA ASN A 111 -23.12 -59.32 -2.91
C ASN A 111 -22.42 -58.18 -3.66
N ALA A 112 -21.07 -58.18 -3.70
CA ALA A 112 -20.32 -57.15 -4.40
C ALA A 112 -20.58 -57.17 -5.90
N ARG A 113 -20.63 -58.36 -6.50
CA ARG A 113 -20.96 -58.54 -7.92
C ARG A 113 -22.36 -58.06 -8.26
N GLU A 114 -23.34 -58.44 -7.46
CA GLU A 114 -24.73 -58.01 -7.67
C GLU A 114 -24.86 -56.48 -7.57
N LEU A 115 -24.19 -55.87 -6.60
CA LEU A 115 -24.16 -54.43 -6.45
C LEU A 115 -23.50 -53.74 -7.65
N ILE A 116 -22.31 -54.19 -8.06
CA ILE A 116 -21.58 -53.63 -9.21
C ILE A 116 -22.44 -53.73 -10.47
N HIS A 117 -23.09 -54.87 -10.70
CA HIS A 117 -23.99 -55.04 -11.85
C HIS A 117 -25.17 -54.06 -11.82
N ALA A 118 -25.82 -53.90 -10.65
CA ALA A 118 -26.93 -52.97 -10.48
C ALA A 118 -26.51 -51.51 -10.70
N VAL A 119 -25.33 -51.14 -10.17
CA VAL A 119 -24.73 -49.81 -10.33
C VAL A 119 -24.41 -49.54 -11.80
N SER A 120 -23.70 -50.45 -12.47
CA SER A 120 -23.35 -50.31 -13.90
C SER A 120 -24.60 -50.18 -14.76
N SER A 121 -25.60 -51.05 -14.56
CA SER A 121 -26.89 -51.00 -15.27
C SER A 121 -27.59 -49.65 -15.09
N HIS A 122 -27.59 -49.11 -13.87
CA HIS A 122 -28.19 -47.81 -13.59
C HIS A 122 -27.44 -46.67 -14.30
N ILE A 123 -26.11 -46.67 -14.24
CA ILE A 123 -25.26 -45.65 -14.86
C ILE A 123 -25.37 -45.66 -16.38
N GLU A 124 -25.50 -46.83 -16.99
CA GLU A 124 -25.80 -46.97 -18.42
C GLU A 124 -27.19 -46.44 -18.77
N GLY A 125 -28.18 -46.68 -17.91
CA GLY A 125 -29.54 -46.13 -18.04
C GLY A 125 -29.57 -44.59 -18.02
N LEU A 126 -28.72 -43.96 -17.19
CA LEU A 126 -28.56 -42.49 -17.17
C LEU A 126 -27.99 -41.93 -18.48
N GLN A 127 -27.30 -42.75 -19.28
CA GLN A 127 -26.67 -42.33 -20.55
C GLN A 127 -27.61 -42.47 -21.75
N ARG A 128 -28.81 -43.02 -21.60
CA ARG A 128 -29.83 -42.93 -22.65
C ARG A 128 -30.34 -41.49 -22.68
N PRO A 129 -30.11 -40.72 -23.76
CA PRO A 129 -30.60 -39.36 -23.82
C PRO A 129 -32.13 -39.40 -23.75
N LYS A 130 -32.69 -38.97 -22.62
CA LYS A 130 -34.07 -38.51 -22.60
C LYS A 130 -34.06 -37.24 -23.46
N GLY A 131 -34.65 -37.32 -24.65
CA GLY A 131 -34.84 -36.14 -25.47
C GLY A 131 -35.58 -35.09 -24.66
N PHE A 132 -34.97 -33.92 -24.48
CA PHE A 132 -35.67 -32.77 -23.93
C PHE A 132 -36.80 -32.42 -24.87
N THR A 133 -37.99 -32.17 -24.32
CA THR A 133 -39.10 -31.68 -25.13
C THR A 133 -38.80 -30.25 -25.59
N LEU A 134 -39.26 -29.86 -26.78
CA LEU A 134 -39.09 -28.49 -27.30
C LEU A 134 -39.67 -27.43 -26.34
N VAL A 135 -40.69 -27.80 -25.55
CA VAL A 135 -41.34 -26.93 -24.57
C VAL A 135 -40.42 -26.64 -23.37
N GLU A 136 -39.73 -27.64 -22.84
CA GLU A 136 -38.77 -27.45 -21.74
C GLU A 136 -37.56 -26.62 -22.18
N LEU A 137 -37.07 -26.85 -23.40
CA LEU A 137 -35.96 -26.07 -23.95
C LEU A 137 -36.35 -24.60 -24.11
N ALA A 138 -37.54 -24.33 -24.64
CA ALA A 138 -38.07 -22.97 -24.77
C ALA A 138 -38.23 -22.28 -23.39
N GLY A 139 -38.77 -22.98 -22.39
CA GLY A 139 -38.89 -22.45 -21.03
C GLY A 139 -37.54 -22.12 -20.39
N SER A 140 -36.55 -23.01 -20.55
CA SER A 140 -35.21 -22.79 -19.99
C SER A 140 -34.46 -21.61 -20.63
N LEU A 141 -34.57 -21.44 -21.96
CA LEU A 141 -33.94 -20.31 -22.66
C LEU A 141 -34.55 -18.96 -22.27
N VAL A 142 -35.85 -18.91 -22.00
CA VAL A 142 -36.52 -17.69 -21.50
C VAL A 142 -36.01 -17.35 -20.10
N VAL A 143 -35.92 -18.34 -19.20
CA VAL A 143 -35.39 -18.11 -17.84
C VAL A 143 -33.92 -17.68 -17.88
N ILE A 144 -33.10 -18.32 -18.70
CA ILE A 144 -31.69 -17.94 -18.88
C ILE A 144 -31.59 -16.53 -19.48
N GLY A 145 -32.39 -16.19 -20.49
CA GLY A 145 -32.43 -14.85 -21.08
C GLY A 145 -32.83 -13.77 -20.08
N LEU A 146 -33.78 -14.05 -19.20
CA LEU A 146 -34.24 -13.13 -18.15
C LEU A 146 -33.19 -12.98 -17.04
N LEU A 147 -32.51 -14.06 -16.65
CA LEU A 147 -31.41 -14.04 -15.69
C LEU A 147 -30.18 -13.29 -16.23
N ILE A 148 -29.82 -13.49 -17.50
CA ILE A 148 -28.74 -12.74 -18.15
C ILE A 148 -29.15 -11.27 -18.27
N GLY A 149 -30.39 -10.98 -18.67
CA GLY A 149 -30.92 -9.62 -18.76
C GLY A 149 -30.89 -8.86 -17.43
N LEU A 150 -31.25 -9.52 -16.32
CA LEU A 150 -31.16 -8.94 -14.98
C LEU A 150 -29.70 -8.83 -14.49
N GLY A 151 -28.83 -9.77 -14.87
CA GLY A 151 -27.43 -9.80 -14.42
C GLY A 151 -26.53 -8.74 -15.07
N VAL A 152 -26.78 -8.37 -16.33
CA VAL A 152 -25.91 -7.43 -17.08
C VAL A 152 -25.92 -6.01 -16.51
N GLY A 153 -27.04 -5.56 -15.94
CA GLY A 153 -27.17 -4.20 -15.39
C GLY A 153 -26.31 -3.93 -14.15
N MET A 154 -25.95 -4.97 -13.38
CA MET A 154 -25.20 -4.81 -12.12
C MET A 154 -23.68 -4.91 -12.31
N VAL A 155 -23.19 -5.52 -13.40
CA VAL A 155 -21.76 -5.73 -13.62
C VAL A 155 -21.01 -4.43 -13.84
N GLY A 156 -21.58 -3.47 -14.56
CA GLY A 156 -20.93 -2.18 -14.88
C GLY A 156 -20.53 -1.39 -13.62
N PRO A 157 -21.49 -0.95 -12.79
CA PRO A 157 -21.19 -0.16 -11.59
C PRO A 157 -20.28 -0.88 -10.58
N LEU A 158 -20.42 -2.21 -10.44
CA LEU A 158 -19.58 -3.01 -9.56
C LEU A 158 -18.13 -3.08 -10.05
N MET A 159 -17.92 -3.20 -11.36
CA MET A 159 -16.58 -3.18 -11.96
C MET A 159 -15.91 -1.81 -11.79
N THR A 160 -16.63 -0.71 -12.02
CA THR A 160 -16.11 0.64 -11.77
C THR A 160 -15.74 0.81 -10.29
N ALA A 161 -16.58 0.38 -9.35
CA ALA A 161 -16.29 0.47 -7.93
C ALA A 161 -15.02 -0.32 -7.53
N ILE A 162 -14.82 -1.52 -8.10
CA ILE A 162 -13.59 -2.31 -7.90
C ILE A 162 -12.37 -1.56 -8.42
N LYS A 163 -12.43 -1.03 -9.65
CA LYS A 163 -11.32 -0.27 -10.26
C LYS A 163 -10.99 1.01 -9.50
N VAL A 164 -11.99 1.72 -8.99
CA VAL A 164 -11.80 2.89 -8.12
C VAL A 164 -11.04 2.48 -6.85
N ARG A 165 -11.43 1.38 -6.21
CA ARG A 165 -10.76 0.87 -5.00
C ARG A 165 -9.31 0.49 -5.28
N GLU A 166 -9.07 -0.29 -6.33
CA GLU A 166 -7.72 -0.68 -6.76
C GLU A 166 -6.86 0.54 -7.11
N SER A 167 -7.42 1.52 -7.80
CA SER A 167 -6.71 2.76 -8.14
C SER A 167 -6.34 3.55 -6.87
N LYS A 168 -7.21 3.61 -5.85
CA LYS A 168 -6.88 4.22 -4.55
C LYS A 168 -5.71 3.51 -3.84
N GLU A 169 -5.67 2.18 -3.90
CA GLU A 169 -4.57 1.39 -3.35
C GLU A 169 -3.26 1.62 -4.12
N ASN A 170 -3.31 1.61 -5.45
CA ASN A 170 -2.15 1.91 -6.31
C ASN A 170 -1.61 3.31 -6.07
N LEU A 171 -2.50 4.29 -5.91
CA LEU A 171 -2.14 5.69 -5.68
C LEU A 171 -1.53 5.88 -4.28
N GLY A 172 -2.03 5.17 -3.26
CA GLY A 172 -1.39 5.10 -1.95
C GLY A 172 0.00 4.43 -2.00
N GLY A 173 0.14 3.34 -2.77
CA GLY A 173 1.42 2.69 -3.01
C GLY A 173 2.43 3.58 -3.73
N ALA A 174 1.99 4.38 -4.71
CA ALA A 174 2.81 5.36 -5.41
C ALA A 174 3.31 6.46 -4.45
N VAL A 175 2.43 7.02 -3.60
CA VAL A 175 2.81 8.01 -2.58
C VAL A 175 3.89 7.46 -1.65
N GLU A 176 3.72 6.25 -1.12
CA GLU A 176 4.69 5.66 -0.20
C GLU A 176 6.03 5.33 -0.88
N SER A 177 6.00 4.93 -2.16
CA SER A 177 7.20 4.67 -2.96
C SER A 177 8.00 5.97 -3.19
N VAL A 178 7.31 7.06 -3.53
CA VAL A 178 7.92 8.38 -3.70
C VAL A 178 8.54 8.86 -2.39
N ASN A 179 7.82 8.76 -1.27
CA ASN A 179 8.32 9.14 0.05
C ASN A 179 9.56 8.31 0.45
N SER A 180 9.50 6.99 0.26
CA SER A 180 10.60 6.07 0.59
C SER A 180 11.84 6.36 -0.25
N TRP A 181 11.67 6.59 -1.56
CA TRP A 181 12.77 6.95 -2.44
C TRP A 181 13.36 8.32 -2.09
N ALA A 182 12.50 9.30 -1.75
CA ALA A 182 12.93 10.63 -1.33
C ALA A 182 13.71 10.60 -0.02
N ALA A 183 13.38 9.71 0.92
CA ALA A 183 14.14 9.51 2.16
C ALA A 183 15.59 9.07 1.89
N GLY A 184 15.80 8.20 0.89
CA GLY A 184 17.14 7.73 0.51
C GLY A 184 17.95 8.75 -0.31
N ASN A 185 17.29 9.62 -1.05
CA ASN A 185 17.94 10.50 -2.04
C ASN A 185 17.89 12.00 -1.69
N ASN A 186 17.20 12.37 -0.60
CA ASN A 186 16.92 13.75 -0.17
C ASN A 186 16.29 14.65 -1.24
N ARG A 187 15.67 14.07 -2.28
CA ARG A 187 15.01 14.77 -3.38
C ARG A 187 13.79 13.98 -3.87
N LEU A 188 12.89 14.63 -4.59
CA LEU A 188 11.76 13.99 -5.28
C LEU A 188 12.21 13.39 -6.62
N PRO A 189 11.54 12.31 -7.10
CA PRO A 189 11.73 11.84 -8.46
C PRO A 189 11.26 12.92 -9.44
N ASP A 190 11.85 12.95 -10.63
CA ASP A 190 11.41 13.85 -11.70
C ASP A 190 10.43 13.13 -12.65
N ASN A 191 10.03 13.80 -13.74
CA ASN A 191 9.18 13.21 -14.77
C ASN A 191 9.93 12.99 -16.09
N SER A 192 11.26 12.84 -16.03
CA SER A 192 12.09 12.65 -17.23
C SER A 192 11.89 11.24 -17.81
N THR A 193 11.76 11.15 -19.13
CA THR A 193 11.68 9.86 -19.81
C THR A 193 13.09 9.29 -19.99
N GLY A 194 13.33 8.06 -19.52
CA GLY A 194 14.59 7.33 -19.76
C GLY A 194 15.59 7.30 -18.60
N ASN A 195 15.35 8.01 -17.50
CA ASN A 195 16.22 7.96 -16.32
C ASN A 195 15.67 7.02 -15.24
N SER A 196 16.56 6.37 -14.47
CA SER A 196 16.19 5.42 -13.41
C SER A 196 15.50 6.05 -12.20
N TYR A 197 15.56 7.38 -12.07
CA TYR A 197 14.98 8.16 -10.97
C TYR A 197 13.69 8.90 -11.36
N SER A 198 13.11 8.58 -12.51
CA SER A 198 11.81 9.13 -12.91
C SER A 198 10.66 8.54 -12.10
N PHE A 199 9.58 9.28 -11.94
CA PHE A 199 8.40 8.86 -11.19
C PHE A 199 7.90 7.47 -11.61
N VAL A 200 7.83 7.20 -12.92
CA VAL A 200 7.36 5.93 -13.46
C VAL A 200 8.24 4.73 -13.08
N ASN A 201 9.53 4.95 -12.81
CA ASN A 201 10.47 3.92 -12.39
C ASN A 201 10.54 3.77 -10.86
N VAL A 202 10.21 4.84 -10.14
CA VAL A 202 10.23 4.87 -8.67
C VAL A 202 8.91 4.38 -8.06
N ALA A 203 7.78 4.70 -8.67
CA ALA A 203 6.47 4.32 -8.14
C ALA A 203 6.20 2.81 -8.33
N LYS A 204 5.82 2.12 -7.24
CA LYS A 204 5.50 0.68 -7.26
C LYS A 204 4.44 0.30 -8.30
N ASN A 205 3.44 1.16 -8.52
CA ASN A 205 2.41 1.04 -9.55
C ASN A 205 2.15 2.44 -10.12
N PRO A 206 2.77 2.86 -11.23
CA PRO A 206 2.60 4.21 -11.78
C PRO A 206 1.29 4.40 -12.56
N LYS A 207 0.40 3.40 -12.56
CA LYS A 207 -0.83 3.36 -13.34
C LYS A 207 -2.07 3.10 -12.49
N ASP A 208 -3.20 3.59 -12.95
CA ASP A 208 -4.51 3.28 -12.38
C ASP A 208 -5.05 1.92 -12.88
N ALA A 209 -6.18 1.48 -12.31
CA ALA A 209 -6.82 0.21 -12.67
C ALA A 209 -7.47 0.21 -14.07
N TRP A 210 -7.49 1.37 -14.75
CA TRP A 210 -7.87 1.49 -16.16
C TRP A 210 -6.64 1.44 -17.09
N GLY A 211 -5.43 1.30 -16.53
CA GLY A 211 -4.18 1.16 -17.28
C GLY A 211 -3.56 2.48 -17.72
N ARG A 212 -4.04 3.62 -17.21
CA ARG A 212 -3.54 4.96 -17.54
C ARG A 212 -2.49 5.39 -16.54
N ASP A 213 -1.52 6.17 -16.99
CA ASP A 213 -0.45 6.69 -16.12
C ASP A 213 -1.01 7.74 -15.15
N PHE A 214 -0.57 7.69 -13.90
CA PHE A 214 -0.89 8.75 -12.95
C PHE A 214 -0.25 10.07 -13.37
N LEU A 215 -0.98 11.15 -13.19
CA LEU A 215 -0.46 12.49 -13.38
C LEU A 215 0.30 12.90 -12.12
N TYR A 216 1.61 13.09 -12.26
CA TYR A 216 2.51 13.49 -11.19
C TYR A 216 2.93 14.95 -11.36
N LEU A 217 2.54 15.80 -10.42
CA LEU A 217 2.91 17.21 -10.34
C LEU A 217 3.76 17.42 -9.10
N TYR A 218 4.87 18.14 -9.21
CA TYR A 218 5.79 18.34 -8.09
C TYR A 218 6.45 19.71 -8.14
N ASP A 219 6.82 20.26 -6.99
CA ASP A 219 7.67 21.44 -6.95
C ASP A 219 9.06 21.06 -7.44
N CYS A 220 9.46 21.72 -8.52
CA CYS A 220 10.66 21.33 -9.23
C CYS A 220 11.94 21.58 -8.41
N ARG A 221 11.90 22.48 -7.42
CA ARG A 221 13.00 22.76 -6.48
C ARG A 221 13.29 21.60 -5.51
N LEU A 222 12.37 20.64 -5.41
CA LEU A 222 12.51 19.46 -4.57
C LEU A 222 13.08 18.26 -5.34
N ALA A 223 13.08 18.25 -6.68
CA ALA A 223 13.44 17.07 -7.49
C ALA A 223 14.83 17.11 -8.12
N SER A 224 15.30 18.27 -8.60
CA SER A 224 16.60 18.38 -9.27
C SER A 224 17.15 19.81 -9.21
N THR A 225 18.47 19.91 -9.11
CA THR A 225 19.27 21.15 -9.20
C THR A 225 19.71 21.51 -10.62
N ASP A 226 19.49 20.62 -11.61
CA ASP A 226 20.01 20.76 -12.98
C ASP A 226 18.93 20.76 -14.07
N SER A 227 17.66 20.91 -13.69
CA SER A 227 16.60 20.92 -14.69
C SER A 227 16.58 22.27 -15.42
N ALA A 228 16.91 22.31 -16.70
CA ALA A 228 16.69 23.47 -17.57
C ALA A 228 15.23 24.00 -17.50
N THR A 229 14.29 23.13 -17.12
CA THR A 229 12.88 23.43 -16.81
C THR A 229 12.65 24.19 -15.48
N CYS A 230 13.65 24.30 -14.61
CA CYS A 230 13.65 25.09 -13.35
C CYS A 230 14.59 26.30 -13.42
N THR A 231 14.73 26.93 -14.59
CA THR A 231 15.64 28.05 -14.79
C THR A 231 15.23 29.25 -13.93
N GLY A 232 16.04 29.52 -12.90
CA GLY A 232 15.83 30.61 -11.93
C GLY A 232 16.75 30.58 -10.70
N ALA A 233 17.43 29.47 -10.39
CA ALA A 233 18.33 29.40 -9.24
C ALA A 233 19.66 28.73 -9.61
N GLY A 234 20.68 29.55 -9.90
CA GLY A 234 22.08 29.10 -9.99
C GLY A 234 22.57 28.66 -8.61
N THR A 235 22.24 27.44 -8.21
CA THR A 235 22.66 26.86 -6.93
C THR A 235 22.96 25.39 -7.11
N ALA A 236 24.23 25.06 -6.88
CA ALA A 236 24.75 23.69 -6.87
C ALA A 236 23.94 22.79 -5.92
N ILE A 237 23.99 21.48 -6.18
CA ILE A 237 23.38 20.42 -5.38
C ILE A 237 23.89 20.54 -3.93
N THR A 238 23.12 21.19 -3.06
CA THR A 238 23.30 21.02 -1.62
C THR A 238 22.52 19.78 -1.21
N LYS A 239 23.03 19.06 -0.21
CA LYS A 239 22.43 17.84 0.34
C LYS A 239 21.01 18.03 0.90
N ASP A 240 20.51 19.28 0.96
CA ASP A 240 19.30 19.73 1.65
C ASP A 240 18.15 20.17 0.73
N THR A 241 17.91 19.45 -0.38
CA THR A 241 16.84 19.81 -1.33
C THR A 241 15.42 19.72 -0.76
N ILE A 242 15.17 18.86 0.23
CA ILE A 242 13.87 18.73 0.93
C ILE A 242 13.92 19.38 2.33
N CYS A 243 14.85 18.96 3.19
CA CYS A 243 14.84 19.37 4.60
C CYS A 243 15.11 20.87 4.82
N GLY A 244 15.81 21.52 3.89
CA GLY A 244 16.10 22.96 3.94
C GLY A 244 14.95 23.86 3.49
N ARG A 245 13.93 23.33 2.80
CA ARG A 245 12.85 24.15 2.20
C ARG A 245 11.74 24.45 3.21
N ARG A 246 11.11 25.63 3.06
CA ARG A 246 9.95 26.08 3.86
C ARG A 246 8.67 26.23 3.07
N THR A 247 8.80 26.63 1.81
CA THR A 247 7.67 26.84 0.92
C THR A 247 7.82 26.00 -0.30
N THR A 248 6.68 25.65 -0.87
CA THR A 248 6.60 25.11 -2.22
C THR A 248 5.86 26.11 -3.09
N HIS A 249 5.92 25.91 -4.40
CA HIS A 249 5.16 26.67 -5.37
C HIS A 249 3.72 26.17 -5.51
N ILE A 250 3.34 25.09 -4.85
CA ILE A 250 2.03 24.47 -5.07
C ILE A 250 1.14 24.72 -3.86
N THR A 251 0.00 25.34 -4.12
CA THR A 251 -1.12 25.46 -3.19
C THR A 251 -2.28 24.64 -3.74
N LEU A 252 -2.99 23.93 -2.89
CA LEU A 252 -4.17 23.16 -3.27
C LEU A 252 -5.41 23.75 -2.60
N LYS A 253 -6.48 23.92 -3.36
CA LYS A 253 -7.82 24.21 -2.84
C LYS A 253 -8.71 23.01 -3.13
N ASP A 254 -9.29 22.43 -2.09
CA ASP A 254 -10.30 21.39 -2.26
C ASP A 254 -11.61 22.04 -2.71
N LYS A 255 -12.09 21.69 -3.91
CA LYS A 255 -13.31 22.24 -4.50
C LYS A 255 -14.55 21.96 -3.64
N ASN A 256 -14.54 20.86 -2.91
CA ASN A 256 -15.72 20.37 -2.19
C ASN A 256 -15.80 20.91 -0.76
N THR A 257 -14.65 21.17 -0.13
CA THR A 257 -14.58 21.65 1.26
C THR A 257 -14.14 23.09 1.39
N ASP A 258 -13.73 23.73 0.29
CA ASP A 258 -13.05 25.03 0.25
C ASP A 258 -11.75 25.10 1.10
N ALA A 259 -11.25 23.96 1.58
CA ALA A 259 -10.03 23.89 2.36
C ALA A 259 -8.83 24.27 1.51
N ILE A 260 -8.00 25.18 2.04
CA ILE A 260 -6.76 25.62 1.39
C ILE A 260 -5.58 24.93 2.07
N ILE A 261 -4.86 24.12 1.30
CA ILE A 261 -3.64 23.44 1.71
C ILE A 261 -2.45 24.15 1.07
N GLN A 262 -1.59 24.69 1.92
CA GLN A 262 -0.37 25.39 1.52
C GLN A 262 0.83 24.45 1.49
N ASN A 263 1.90 24.87 0.80
CA ASN A 263 3.19 24.20 0.78
C ASN A 263 3.11 22.73 0.35
N VAL A 264 2.34 22.43 -0.70
CA VAL A 264 2.23 21.08 -1.26
C VAL A 264 3.51 20.71 -1.99
N ALA A 265 4.17 19.61 -1.60
CA ALA A 265 5.40 19.14 -2.23
C ALA A 265 5.14 18.53 -3.61
N TYR A 266 4.13 17.67 -3.68
CA TYR A 266 3.68 17.05 -4.92
C TYR A 266 2.22 16.57 -4.82
N VAL A 267 1.62 16.36 -5.98
CA VAL A 267 0.26 15.84 -6.18
C VAL A 267 0.33 14.67 -7.17
N ILE A 268 -0.37 13.58 -6.85
CA ILE A 268 -0.57 12.44 -7.73
C ILE A 268 -2.08 12.28 -7.93
N LEU A 269 -2.50 12.16 -9.19
CA LEU A 269 -3.92 12.03 -9.52
C LEU A 269 -4.16 11.05 -10.68
N SER A 270 -5.33 10.40 -10.65
CA SER A 270 -5.83 9.49 -11.69
C SER A 270 -6.87 10.20 -12.54
N GLN A 271 -6.91 9.86 -13.83
CA GLN A 271 -7.94 10.30 -14.79
C GLN A 271 -9.21 9.42 -14.73
N ALA A 272 -9.26 8.48 -13.78
CA ALA A 272 -10.38 7.59 -13.49
C ALA A 272 -11.01 6.95 -14.74
N GLU A 273 -12.33 6.79 -14.77
CA GLU A 273 -13.05 6.18 -15.89
C GLU A 273 -13.09 7.11 -17.12
N GLU A 274 -13.33 8.40 -16.90
CA GLU A 274 -13.70 9.38 -17.94
C GLU A 274 -12.54 9.83 -18.83
N ALA A 275 -11.29 9.54 -18.45
CA ALA A 275 -10.08 10.01 -19.14
C ALA A 275 -9.94 11.53 -19.15
N ALA A 276 -10.75 12.18 -18.31
CA ALA A 276 -10.74 13.60 -18.06
C ALA A 276 -10.33 13.81 -16.59
N VAL A 277 -9.79 14.97 -16.31
CA VAL A 277 -9.46 15.41 -14.95
C VAL A 277 -10.33 16.62 -14.68
N ASP A 278 -11.21 16.51 -13.70
CA ASP A 278 -12.07 17.60 -13.26
C ASP A 278 -11.32 18.64 -12.42
N SER A 279 -10.20 18.21 -11.83
CA SER A 279 -9.24 19.05 -11.13
C SER A 279 -8.49 19.94 -12.13
N THR A 280 -8.33 21.21 -11.79
CA THR A 280 -7.82 22.26 -12.68
C THR A 280 -6.70 23.08 -12.06
N PHE A 281 -5.96 23.82 -12.90
CA PHE A 281 -5.10 24.91 -12.41
C PHE A 281 -5.94 26.16 -12.13
N GLY A 282 -5.84 26.69 -10.89
CA GLY A 282 -6.46 27.95 -10.51
C GLY A 282 -7.23 27.90 -9.18
N THR A 283 -8.30 28.68 -9.14
CA THR A 283 -9.17 29.02 -8.00
C THR A 283 -10.53 28.29 -8.01
N CYS A 284 -10.68 27.21 -8.78
CA CYS A 284 -11.93 26.45 -8.96
C CYS A 284 -13.03 27.19 -9.75
N LEU A 285 -12.66 28.13 -10.63
CA LEU A 285 -13.60 28.91 -11.44
C LEU A 285 -13.86 28.27 -12.81
N PRO A 286 -15.04 28.52 -13.42
CA PRO A 286 -15.38 28.01 -14.75
C PRO A 286 -14.63 28.78 -15.86
N SER A 287 -13.33 28.50 -16.02
CA SER A 287 -12.49 28.81 -17.20
C SER A 287 -11.08 28.22 -17.09
N GLU A 288 -10.87 27.28 -16.15
CA GLU A 288 -9.55 26.82 -15.77
C GLU A 288 -9.01 25.70 -16.65
N THR A 289 -7.68 25.62 -16.73
CA THR A 289 -6.99 24.68 -17.61
C THR A 289 -6.86 23.32 -16.93
N ALA A 290 -7.07 22.25 -17.70
CA ALA A 290 -6.89 20.88 -17.24
C ALA A 290 -5.47 20.65 -16.68
N LEU A 291 -5.38 19.85 -15.61
CA LEU A 291 -4.10 19.50 -15.01
C LEU A 291 -3.23 18.69 -15.96
N THR A 292 -1.94 19.01 -15.98
CA THR A 292 -0.91 18.29 -16.74
C THR A 292 0.19 17.82 -15.79
N ALA A 293 0.77 16.64 -16.04
CA ALA A 293 1.90 16.15 -15.26
C ALA A 293 3.15 17.02 -15.50
N GLY A 294 4.06 17.05 -14.53
CA GLY A 294 5.36 17.69 -14.68
C GLY A 294 5.71 18.70 -13.58
N PRO A 295 6.89 19.34 -13.72
CA PRO A 295 7.43 20.25 -12.72
C PRO A 295 6.63 21.56 -12.61
N ARG A 296 6.58 22.10 -11.39
CA ARG A 296 6.08 23.46 -11.11
C ARG A 296 7.21 24.32 -10.56
N ASN A 297 7.53 25.38 -11.29
CA ASN A 297 8.62 26.31 -11.02
C ASN A 297 8.14 27.72 -10.62
N THR A 298 6.84 27.98 -10.72
CA THR A 298 6.18 29.23 -10.33
C THR A 298 4.96 28.92 -9.46
N ALA A 299 4.52 29.90 -8.67
CA ALA A 299 3.34 29.78 -7.81
C ALA A 299 2.13 29.28 -8.63
N THR A 300 1.66 28.08 -8.27
CA THR A 300 0.64 27.30 -8.94
C THR A 300 -0.43 26.96 -7.91
N SER A 301 -1.65 27.43 -8.15
CA SER A 301 -2.83 26.98 -7.41
C SER A 301 -3.47 25.81 -8.15
N ILE A 302 -3.80 24.75 -7.44
CA ILE A 302 -4.51 23.57 -7.95
C ILE A 302 -5.89 23.53 -7.29
N CYS A 303 -6.93 23.52 -8.09
CA CYS A 303 -8.26 23.14 -7.63
C CYS A 303 -8.40 21.63 -7.73
N ALA A 304 -8.53 20.93 -6.60
CA ALA A 304 -8.74 19.49 -6.58
C ALA A 304 -10.23 19.18 -6.45
N ASP A 305 -10.79 18.46 -7.42
CA ASP A 305 -12.13 17.90 -7.34
C ASP A 305 -12.08 16.52 -6.69
N THR A 306 -12.01 16.50 -5.36
CA THR A 306 -11.88 15.27 -4.55
C THR A 306 -13.11 14.35 -4.60
N ALA A 307 -14.22 14.80 -5.19
CA ALA A 307 -15.46 14.05 -5.32
C ALA A 307 -15.45 13.17 -6.57
N ASN A 308 -14.96 13.73 -7.69
CA ASN A 308 -14.92 13.05 -8.98
C ASN A 308 -13.54 12.43 -9.27
N ASP A 309 -12.45 13.12 -8.91
CA ASP A 309 -11.09 12.66 -9.17
C ASP A 309 -10.48 11.94 -7.97
N LEU A 310 -9.63 10.95 -8.27
CA LEU A 310 -8.77 10.34 -7.26
C LEU A 310 -7.49 11.17 -7.11
N VAL A 311 -7.52 12.14 -6.20
CA VAL A 311 -6.38 13.01 -5.91
C VAL A 311 -5.74 12.63 -4.57
N ARG A 312 -4.41 12.57 -4.54
CA ARG A 312 -3.62 12.64 -3.30
C ARG A 312 -2.53 13.68 -3.45
N TRP A 313 -2.22 14.32 -2.33
CA TRP A 313 -1.14 15.27 -2.22
C TRP A 313 -0.33 14.94 -0.98
N VAL A 314 0.91 15.41 -0.96
CA VAL A 314 1.78 15.37 0.22
C VAL A 314 2.28 16.79 0.46
N THR A 315 2.10 17.28 1.68
CA THR A 315 2.64 18.59 2.06
C THR A 315 4.14 18.50 2.31
N LEU A 316 4.84 19.63 2.23
CA LEU A 316 6.26 19.68 2.54
C LEU A 316 6.54 19.22 3.97
N ASP A 317 5.68 19.55 4.94
CA ASP A 317 5.84 19.14 6.34
C ASP A 317 5.63 17.63 6.53
N GLU A 318 4.65 17.05 5.84
CA GLU A 318 4.44 15.59 5.83
C GLU A 318 5.66 14.88 5.23
N LEU A 319 6.14 15.35 4.06
CA LEU A 319 7.32 14.80 3.40
C LEU A 319 8.56 14.87 4.30
N ARG A 320 8.79 16.01 4.96
CA ARG A 320 9.94 16.19 5.88
C ARG A 320 9.89 15.25 7.07
N THR A 321 8.69 15.02 7.61
CA THR A 321 8.47 14.06 8.69
C THR A 321 8.81 12.64 8.23
N LYS A 322 8.39 12.26 7.03
CA LYS A 322 8.65 10.93 6.43
C LYS A 322 10.12 10.70 6.06
N VAL A 323 10.80 11.75 5.58
CA VAL A 323 12.24 11.72 5.25
C VAL A 323 13.12 11.72 6.51
N GLY A 324 12.56 12.04 7.69
CA GLY A 324 13.31 12.04 8.94
C GLY A 324 14.16 13.31 9.13
N CYS A 325 13.71 14.46 8.61
CA CYS A 325 14.36 15.73 8.89
C CYS A 325 14.31 16.02 10.41
N GLN A 326 15.45 15.92 11.12
CA GLN A 326 15.55 16.11 12.57
C GLN A 326 16.02 17.54 12.93
N GLY A 327 15.26 18.26 13.77
CA GLY A 327 15.66 19.52 14.40
C GLY A 327 14.79 20.74 14.05
N ALA A 328 14.94 21.81 14.83
CA ALA A 328 14.28 23.10 14.58
C ALA A 328 14.67 23.63 13.19
N GLN A 329 13.67 24.07 12.41
CA GLN A 329 13.77 24.48 11.00
C GLN A 329 14.70 25.68 10.73
N LEU A 330 15.19 26.30 11.80
CA LEU A 330 16.24 27.30 11.86
C LEU A 330 16.93 27.10 13.22
N ARG A 331 18.25 27.13 13.23
CA ARG A 331 19.03 27.03 14.47
C ARG A 331 20.28 27.88 14.37
N ILE A 332 20.74 28.39 15.51
CA ILE A 332 22.05 29.01 15.64
C ILE A 332 23.06 27.89 15.94
N VAL A 333 24.05 27.72 15.06
CA VAL A 333 24.99 26.58 15.10
C VAL A 333 26.02 26.74 16.22
N ASN A 334 26.44 27.98 16.49
CA ASN A 334 27.45 28.28 17.51
C ASN A 334 27.00 27.84 18.90
N ASN A 335 27.83 27.06 19.59
CA ASN A 335 27.57 26.64 20.98
C ASN A 335 28.12 27.64 22.01
N GLU A 336 29.20 28.32 21.66
CA GLU A 336 29.89 29.27 22.53
C GLU A 336 30.56 30.36 21.69
N LEU A 337 30.96 31.44 22.38
CA LEU A 337 31.76 32.52 21.81
C LEU A 337 33.14 32.51 22.47
N PRO A 338 34.21 32.92 21.76
CA PRO A 338 35.54 33.07 22.36
C PRO A 338 35.53 33.93 23.63
N TYR A 339 36.48 33.69 24.54
CA TYR A 339 36.70 34.59 25.66
C TYR A 339 37.40 35.88 25.18
N GLY A 340 37.07 37.01 25.80
CA GLY A 340 37.76 38.28 25.58
C GLY A 340 38.68 38.64 26.75
N SER A 341 39.48 39.68 26.57
CA SER A 341 40.26 40.30 27.64
C SER A 341 40.08 41.81 27.59
N LEU A 342 40.04 42.45 28.76
CA LEU A 342 39.84 43.88 28.88
C LEU A 342 40.89 44.62 28.04
N SER A 343 40.46 45.64 27.28
CA SER A 343 41.32 46.48 26.44
C SER A 343 42.10 45.74 25.34
N SER A 344 41.83 44.45 25.11
CA SER A 344 42.43 43.67 24.03
C SER A 344 41.46 43.51 22.85
N PRO A 345 41.93 43.53 21.59
CA PRO A 345 41.07 43.27 20.45
C PRO A 345 40.41 41.90 20.57
N TYR A 346 39.07 41.88 20.54
CA TYR A 346 38.30 40.66 20.49
C TYR A 346 38.35 40.09 19.06
N PRO A 347 38.62 38.78 18.90
CA PRO A 347 38.72 38.18 17.57
C PRO A 347 37.39 38.27 16.83
N ASP A 348 37.44 38.31 15.49
CA ASP A 348 36.23 38.25 14.67
C ASP A 348 35.55 36.89 14.87
N ALA A 349 34.50 36.87 15.71
CA ALA A 349 33.72 35.69 16.01
C ALA A 349 32.47 35.65 15.14
N PHE A 350 32.32 34.58 14.35
CA PHE A 350 31.21 34.41 13.42
C PHE A 350 30.08 33.63 14.07
N ILE A 351 28.89 34.22 14.09
CA ILE A 351 27.65 33.58 14.49
C ILE A 351 26.88 33.24 13.22
N VAL A 352 26.62 31.94 13.04
CA VAL A 352 26.06 31.35 11.83
C VAL A 352 24.75 30.64 12.19
N ALA A 353 23.74 30.88 11.37
CA ALA A 353 22.50 30.13 11.41
C ALA A 353 22.51 29.05 10.33
N ASP A 354 21.81 27.96 10.61
CA ASP A 354 21.62 26.82 9.71
C ASP A 354 20.12 26.55 9.58
N GLY A 355 19.68 26.22 8.37
CA GLY A 355 18.26 26.17 7.99
C GLY A 355 17.66 27.54 7.64
N GLY A 356 16.37 27.54 7.28
CA GLY A 356 15.68 28.72 6.73
C GLY A 356 15.94 28.91 5.23
N LEU A 357 14.88 29.01 4.43
CA LEU A 357 14.97 29.34 3.00
C LEU A 357 13.76 30.19 2.60
N GLY A 358 13.91 31.50 2.78
CA GLY A 358 13.07 32.52 2.16
C GLY A 358 13.81 33.79 1.71
N ALA A 359 15.02 34.08 2.21
CA ALA A 359 15.75 35.31 1.90
C ALA A 359 17.25 35.08 1.62
N THR A 360 17.88 36.01 0.90
CA THR A 360 19.34 36.05 0.67
C THR A 360 20.14 36.35 1.93
N THR A 361 19.49 36.79 3.03
CA THR A 361 20.09 37.08 4.33
C THR A 361 19.15 36.72 5.48
N TYR A 362 19.70 36.40 6.66
CA TYR A 362 18.92 36.27 7.89
C TYR A 362 18.65 37.62 8.54
N LYS A 363 17.61 37.66 9.36
CA LYS A 363 17.30 38.78 10.25
C LYS A 363 17.72 38.39 11.66
N TRP A 364 18.45 39.26 12.33
CA TRP A 364 19.02 39.04 13.65
C TRP A 364 18.50 40.06 14.66
N CYS A 365 18.23 39.60 15.87
CA CYS A 365 17.91 40.43 17.03
C CYS A 365 18.59 39.88 18.27
N ILE A 366 19.06 40.75 19.15
CA ILE A 366 19.78 40.44 20.39
C ILE A 366 18.94 41.01 21.53
N GLU A 367 18.38 40.10 22.31
CA GLU A 367 17.58 40.39 23.49
C GLU A 367 18.52 40.56 24.70
N ASN A 368 18.47 41.76 25.30
CA ASN A 368 19.22 42.11 26.50
C ASN A 368 18.49 43.20 27.31
N THR A 369 18.69 43.21 28.63
CA THR A 369 18.02 44.10 29.60
C THR A 369 18.32 45.60 29.40
N GLY A 370 19.39 45.94 28.68
CA GLY A 370 19.81 47.34 28.45
C GLY A 370 19.74 47.81 27.00
N ALA A 371 19.18 47.01 26.08
CA ALA A 371 19.10 47.29 24.63
C ALA A 371 20.40 47.86 24.00
N SER A 372 21.55 47.47 24.55
CA SER A 372 22.88 47.96 24.17
C SER A 372 23.86 46.79 24.11
N ALA A 373 24.96 47.00 23.37
CA ALA A 373 25.92 45.96 23.10
C ALA A 373 26.70 45.53 24.37
N PRO A 374 26.80 44.22 24.66
CA PRO A 374 27.62 43.71 25.74
C PRO A 374 29.08 44.16 25.64
N ALA A 375 29.65 44.68 26.74
CA ALA A 375 31.05 45.11 26.84
C ALA A 375 31.53 46.07 25.73
N ALA A 376 30.64 46.87 25.13
CA ALA A 376 30.91 47.74 23.99
C ALA A 376 31.45 47.02 22.73
N LEU A 377 31.16 45.73 22.58
CA LEU A 377 31.43 45.00 21.33
C LEU A 377 30.50 45.47 20.22
N THR A 378 30.95 45.28 18.99
CA THR A 378 30.22 45.61 17.78
C THR A 378 29.70 44.34 17.12
N PHE A 379 28.46 44.41 16.64
CA PHE A 379 27.80 43.36 15.87
C PHE A 379 27.60 43.87 14.44
N ARG A 380 28.25 43.22 13.48
CA ARG A 380 28.35 43.70 12.09
C ARG A 380 28.04 42.62 11.07
N LYS A 381 27.80 43.04 9.82
CA LYS A 381 27.72 42.14 8.68
C LYS A 381 29.10 41.60 8.33
N ASP A 382 29.16 40.38 7.80
CA ASP A 382 30.36 39.91 7.09
C ASP A 382 30.44 40.53 5.71
N THR A 383 30.90 41.77 5.64
CA THR A 383 31.26 42.43 4.39
C THR A 383 32.69 42.96 4.48
N PRO A 384 33.40 43.11 3.35
CA PRO A 384 34.77 43.66 3.34
C PRO A 384 34.87 45.04 4.01
N THR A 385 33.77 45.79 4.05
CA THR A 385 33.65 47.12 4.66
C THR A 385 33.21 47.10 6.13
N GLY A 386 32.88 45.93 6.69
CA GLY A 386 32.62 45.74 8.13
C GLY A 386 31.45 46.56 8.69
N THR A 387 30.39 46.78 7.91
CA THR A 387 29.29 47.67 8.29
C THR A 387 28.52 47.14 9.52
N SER A 388 28.50 47.94 10.60
CA SER A 388 27.74 47.64 11.82
C SER A 388 26.25 47.51 11.52
N LEU A 389 25.59 46.56 12.19
CA LEU A 389 24.15 46.37 12.09
C LEU A 389 23.43 47.41 12.98
N THR A 390 22.49 48.12 12.38
CA THR A 390 21.55 49.00 13.10
C THR A 390 20.30 48.22 13.50
N ASN A 391 19.66 48.62 14.60
CA ASN A 391 18.40 48.03 15.09
C ASN A 391 18.48 46.51 15.32
N ILE A 392 19.56 46.05 15.95
CA ILE A 392 19.76 44.65 16.31
C ILE A 392 19.53 44.37 17.80
N PHE A 393 19.42 45.39 18.64
CA PHE A 393 19.18 45.21 20.09
C PHE A 393 17.75 45.54 20.44
N SER A 394 17.10 44.67 21.21
CA SER A 394 15.74 44.88 21.71
C SER A 394 15.58 44.32 23.12
N ALA A 395 14.57 44.80 23.84
CA ALA A 395 14.17 44.22 25.13
C ALA A 395 13.22 43.01 24.93
N ASP A 396 12.59 42.90 23.77
CA ASP A 396 11.67 41.82 23.41
C ASP A 396 11.74 41.58 21.90
N CYS A 397 12.65 40.68 21.51
CA CYS A 397 12.87 40.41 20.08
C CYS A 397 11.65 39.77 19.40
N LEU A 398 10.77 39.08 20.14
CA LEU A 398 9.62 38.39 19.56
C LEU A 398 8.53 39.36 19.10
N ASN A 399 8.38 40.48 19.81
CA ASN A 399 7.39 41.52 19.48
C ASN A 399 7.99 42.69 18.67
N ASP A 400 9.32 42.76 18.53
CA ASP A 400 10.00 43.78 17.73
C ASP A 400 9.90 43.49 16.21
N THR A 401 9.56 44.52 15.44
CA THR A 401 9.49 44.45 13.97
C THR A 401 10.82 44.80 13.30
N THR A 402 11.73 45.45 14.02
CA THR A 402 13.01 45.98 13.53
C THR A 402 14.16 45.03 13.89
N TRP A 403 14.64 44.28 12.90
CA TRP A 403 15.75 43.32 13.05
C TRP A 403 16.80 43.60 11.98
N GLY A 404 18.09 43.42 12.32
CA GLY A 404 19.22 43.66 11.41
C GLY A 404 19.42 42.55 10.37
N ASP A 405 19.76 42.90 9.15
CA ASP A 405 19.96 41.96 8.02
C ASP A 405 21.41 41.53 7.82
N ALA A 406 21.74 40.25 7.96
CA ALA A 406 23.06 39.71 7.64
C ALA A 406 23.03 38.21 7.27
N GLU A 407 23.93 37.78 6.38
CA GLU A 407 24.16 36.35 6.09
C GLU A 407 24.75 35.62 7.30
N LYS A 408 25.73 36.25 7.95
CA LYS A 408 26.26 35.84 9.26
C LYS A 408 26.58 37.07 10.09
N LEU A 409 26.49 36.89 11.39
CA LEU A 409 26.70 37.95 12.38
C LEU A 409 28.14 37.89 12.87
N VAL A 410 28.90 38.97 12.71
CA VAL A 410 30.28 39.05 13.19
C VAL A 410 30.31 39.87 14.47
N VAL A 411 30.93 39.31 15.50
CA VAL A 411 31.17 39.97 16.79
C VAL A 411 32.64 40.35 16.87
N ASN A 412 32.92 41.62 17.10
CA ASN A 412 34.28 42.12 17.27
C ASN A 412 34.33 43.42 18.08
N GLY A 413 35.52 43.97 18.30
CA GLY A 413 35.71 45.24 19.01
C GLY A 413 36.75 45.15 20.12
N THR A 414 36.75 46.11 21.03
CA THR A 414 37.65 46.13 22.19
C THR A 414 36.81 46.24 23.46
N PRO A 415 36.71 45.16 24.27
CA PRO A 415 35.92 45.16 25.49
C PRO A 415 36.37 46.24 26.46
N ASN A 416 35.41 47.02 26.97
CA ASN A 416 35.66 48.08 27.96
C ASN A 416 35.18 47.74 29.38
N ALA A 417 34.55 46.57 29.56
CA ALA A 417 34.07 46.07 30.83
C ALA A 417 34.38 44.57 30.96
N GLY A 418 34.90 44.17 32.12
CA GLY A 418 35.15 42.77 32.47
C GLY A 418 33.91 42.09 33.06
N GLY A 419 33.91 40.76 33.11
CA GLY A 419 32.85 39.94 33.71
C GLY A 419 32.11 39.05 32.71
N SER A 420 31.02 38.44 33.17
CA SER A 420 30.15 37.57 32.37
C SER A 420 28.91 38.33 31.90
N HIS A 421 28.73 38.41 30.58
CA HIS A 421 27.60 39.08 29.96
C HIS A 421 26.66 38.05 29.33
N PHE A 422 25.39 38.09 29.72
CA PHE A 422 24.35 37.17 29.24
C PHE A 422 23.47 37.89 28.23
N PHE A 423 23.20 37.25 27.09
CA PHE A 423 22.27 37.75 26.10
C PHE A 423 21.67 36.59 25.30
N LYS A 424 20.51 36.83 24.70
CA LYS A 424 19.85 35.84 23.85
C LYS A 424 19.80 36.37 22.43
N ILE A 425 20.29 35.59 21.48
CA ILE A 425 20.22 35.95 20.06
C ILE A 425 19.02 35.24 19.47
N PHE A 426 18.20 35.99 18.77
CA PHE A 426 17.14 35.51 17.90
C PHE A 426 17.57 35.64 16.44
N VAL A 427 17.20 34.64 15.66
CA VAL A 427 17.33 34.65 14.21
C VAL A 427 15.99 34.28 13.59
N ARG A 428 15.61 34.99 12.53
CA ARG A 428 14.42 34.72 11.73
C ARG A 428 14.81 34.68 10.26
N ASP A 429 14.09 33.87 9.50
CA ASP A 429 14.28 33.70 8.07
C ASP A 429 13.26 34.57 7.31
N GLY A 430 13.74 35.62 6.63
CA GLY A 430 12.92 36.45 5.73
C GLY A 430 11.92 37.43 6.38
N ASN A 431 11.34 38.28 5.53
CA ASN A 431 10.74 39.58 5.86
C ASN A 431 9.30 39.56 6.43
N THR A 432 8.73 38.40 6.78
CA THR A 432 7.33 38.30 7.23
C THR A 432 7.24 37.90 8.70
N ALA A 433 6.34 38.56 9.46
CA ALA A 433 6.10 38.33 10.90
C ALA A 433 5.59 36.91 11.26
N THR A 434 5.36 36.06 10.27
CA THR A 434 4.96 34.64 10.41
C THR A 434 6.13 33.65 10.26
N ALA A 435 7.37 34.14 10.16
CA ALA A 435 8.56 33.31 9.95
C ALA A 435 8.94 32.46 11.19
N SER A 436 9.48 31.25 10.96
CA SER A 436 10.04 30.42 12.04
C SER A 436 11.22 31.12 12.69
N ASN A 437 11.11 31.39 14.00
CA ASN A 437 12.14 31.97 14.83
C ASN A 437 12.99 30.88 15.48
N ALA A 438 14.29 31.12 15.58
CA ALA A 438 15.17 30.36 16.44
C ALA A 438 15.85 31.31 17.41
N ASN A 439 16.18 30.81 18.60
CA ASN A 439 16.96 31.59 19.54
C ASN A 439 17.99 30.73 20.25
N LYS A 440 19.04 31.38 20.73
CA LYS A 440 20.06 30.75 21.55
C LYS A 440 20.63 31.75 22.54
N SER A 441 20.78 31.31 23.78
CA SER A 441 21.44 32.09 24.83
C SER A 441 22.94 31.90 24.75
N PHE A 442 23.67 33.01 24.89
CA PHE A 442 25.13 33.04 24.93
C PHE A 442 25.60 33.67 26.25
N VAL A 443 26.76 33.20 26.69
CA VAL A 443 27.52 33.80 27.78
C VAL A 443 28.85 34.26 27.21
N LEU A 444 29.10 35.56 27.25
CA LEU A 444 30.38 36.15 26.87
C LEU A 444 31.18 36.45 28.12
N THR A 445 32.38 35.88 28.24
CA THR A 445 33.27 36.12 29.37
C THR A 445 34.42 37.02 28.94
N ILE A 446 34.53 38.18 29.58
CA ILE A 446 35.65 39.12 29.42
C ILE A 446 36.53 39.03 30.66
N ASN A 447 37.74 38.51 30.48
CA ASN A 447 38.74 38.46 31.54
C ASN A 447 39.28 39.87 31.84
N PRO A 448 39.55 40.19 33.11
CA PRO A 448 40.13 41.47 33.51
C PRO A 448 41.51 41.72 32.90
#